data_AF-A0A7S2M9D8-F1
#
_entry.id   AF-A0A7S2M9D8-F1
#
_cell.length_a   1.000
_cell.length_b   1.000
_cell.length_c   1.000
_cell.angle_alpha   90.00
_cell.angle_beta   90.00
_cell.angle_gamma   90.00
#
_symmetry.space_group_name_H-M   'P 1'
#
loop_
_entity.id
_entity.type
_entity.pdbx_description
1 polymer ?
#
loop_
_entity_poly.entity_id
_entity_poly.type
_entity_poly.pdbx_seq_one_letter_code
_entity_poly.pdbx_strand_id
1 'polypeptide(L)'
;DFPRPENGWSHHHCRRRWDLAEDDLLRYKFFQAFDELMNACEDRFGWLSAEHQYVTLKDNGDKVIAFERGELFFVFNFHPCNSYSDYQIGLSWNEPMKCVLDSDEGRFGGHCRLEYGHANAFPPLHGVNNRPHSVKMYLPSRTVQVLVKDRFLQGGVKVLLTKEYLADKGLEAEHVSFTRQVWQDGKQVMLPPQRFAKDGCMHLEADSEATFKLEGPDGEPLPCGASKDGLFRAYFPGEYNVAGTGYLRVGPGGKAGAVPGRAIKAAAAAA
;
A
#
# COMPACT_ATOMS: atom_id res chain seq x y z
N ASP A 1 17.33 15.81 -20.76
CA ASP A 1 17.87 16.25 -22.06
C ASP A 1 19.16 15.47 -22.29
N PHE A 2 19.31 14.87 -23.48
CA PHE A 2 20.52 14.16 -23.87
C PHE A 2 21.49 15.13 -24.56
N PRO A 3 22.80 14.86 -24.58
CA PRO A 3 23.75 15.65 -25.35
C PRO A 3 23.37 15.74 -26.82
N ARG A 4 23.26 16.95 -27.36
CA ARG A 4 22.95 17.24 -28.76
C ARG A 4 23.52 18.60 -29.20
N PRO A 5 23.68 18.87 -30.51
CA PRO A 5 24.25 20.14 -30.96
C PRO A 5 23.56 21.38 -30.39
N GLU A 6 22.23 21.37 -30.23
CA GLU A 6 21.48 22.53 -29.75
C GLU A 6 21.69 22.83 -28.26
N ASN A 7 22.20 21.87 -27.48
CA ASN A 7 22.58 22.08 -26.09
C ASN A 7 24.10 22.02 -25.87
N GLY A 8 24.88 22.13 -26.95
CA GLY A 8 26.34 22.12 -26.89
C GLY A 8 26.92 20.80 -26.40
N TRP A 9 26.25 19.68 -26.69
CA TRP A 9 26.63 18.34 -26.20
C TRP A 9 26.67 18.26 -24.66
N SER A 10 25.79 19.00 -23.99
CA SER A 10 25.76 19.06 -22.52
C SER A 10 25.21 17.77 -21.90
N HIS A 11 25.97 17.24 -20.93
CA HIS A 11 25.52 16.12 -20.10
C HIS A 11 24.78 16.57 -18.82
N HIS A 12 24.62 17.87 -18.59
CA HIS A 12 24.14 18.44 -17.31
C HIS A 12 22.77 17.87 -16.86
N HIS A 13 21.86 17.62 -17.81
CA HIS A 13 20.53 17.07 -17.57
C HIS A 13 20.40 15.57 -17.89
N CYS A 14 21.47 14.93 -18.39
CA CYS A 14 21.50 13.52 -18.75
C CYS A 14 21.90 12.65 -17.55
N ARG A 15 21.21 12.84 -16.43
CA ARG A 15 21.47 12.17 -15.15
C ARG A 15 20.20 12.01 -14.35
N ARG A 16 20.27 11.25 -13.27
CA ARG A 16 19.25 11.20 -12.23
C ARG A 16 19.80 11.82 -10.95
N ARG A 17 18.94 12.53 -10.23
CA ARG A 17 19.26 13.16 -8.95
C ARG A 17 18.56 12.39 -7.83
N TRP A 18 18.99 11.15 -7.61
CA TRP A 18 18.45 10.28 -6.57
C TRP A 18 18.62 10.89 -5.18
N ASP A 19 19.71 11.63 -5.01
CA ASP A 19 20.04 12.40 -3.80
C ASP A 19 18.93 13.38 -3.36
N LEU A 20 18.10 13.89 -4.28
CA LEU A 20 17.03 14.84 -3.91
C LEU A 20 15.95 14.22 -3.02
N ALA A 21 15.63 12.95 -3.24
CA ALA A 21 14.64 12.24 -2.44
C ALA A 21 15.26 11.67 -1.15
N GLU A 22 16.58 11.53 -1.12
CA GLU A 22 17.34 11.05 0.04
C GLU A 22 17.69 12.15 1.05
N ASP A 23 17.67 13.42 0.63
CA ASP A 23 17.95 14.55 1.50
C ASP A 23 16.74 14.90 2.36
N ASP A 24 16.86 14.69 3.66
CA ASP A 24 15.81 14.95 4.64
C ASP A 24 15.41 16.43 4.78
N LEU A 25 16.24 17.35 4.31
CA LEU A 25 15.94 18.79 4.28
C LEU A 25 15.07 19.18 3.08
N LEU A 26 14.92 18.29 2.09
CA LEU A 26 14.11 18.50 0.90
C LEU A 26 12.74 17.82 1.02
N ARG A 27 11.82 18.23 0.15
CA ARG A 27 10.43 17.72 0.14
C ARG A 27 10.18 16.59 -0.86
N TYR A 28 11.18 16.18 -1.65
CA TYR A 28 10.99 15.13 -2.67
C TYR A 28 10.69 13.76 -2.04
N LYS A 29 11.19 13.50 -0.83
CA LYS A 29 10.87 12.30 -0.05
C LYS A 29 9.38 12.06 0.15
N PHE A 30 8.58 13.13 0.21
CA PHE A 30 7.13 13.02 0.34
C PHE A 30 6.47 12.42 -0.89
N PHE A 31 6.95 12.79 -2.09
CA PHE A 31 6.45 12.20 -3.35
C PHE A 31 6.87 10.75 -3.48
N GLN A 32 8.11 10.42 -3.11
CA GLN A 32 8.59 9.04 -3.10
C GLN A 32 7.76 8.18 -2.14
N ALA A 33 7.52 8.64 -0.90
CA ALA A 33 6.72 7.90 0.07
C ALA A 33 5.27 7.67 -0.42
N PHE A 34 4.66 8.66 -1.08
CA PHE A 34 3.33 8.52 -1.65
C PHE A 34 3.31 7.48 -2.78
N ASP A 35 4.31 7.52 -3.67
CA ASP A 35 4.46 6.56 -4.77
C ASP A 35 4.69 5.12 -4.25
N GLU A 36 5.53 4.96 -3.22
CA GLU A 36 5.77 3.67 -2.57
C GLU A 36 4.48 3.06 -2.02
N LEU A 37 3.69 3.84 -1.25
CA LEU A 37 2.43 3.33 -0.71
C LEU A 37 1.37 3.11 -1.78
N MET A 38 1.30 3.98 -2.79
CA MET A 38 0.37 3.82 -3.90
C MET A 38 0.62 2.49 -4.63
N ASN A 39 1.87 2.15 -4.91
CA ASN A 39 2.23 0.86 -5.51
C ASN A 39 1.97 -0.31 -4.55
N ALA A 40 2.30 -0.19 -3.26
CA ALA A 40 2.00 -1.22 -2.27
C ALA A 40 0.50 -1.50 -2.12
N CYS A 41 -0.33 -0.45 -2.27
CA CYS A 41 -1.78 -0.56 -2.27
C CYS A 41 -2.26 -1.29 -3.54
N GLU A 42 -1.67 -1.02 -4.70
CA GLU A 42 -1.97 -1.74 -5.94
C GLU A 42 -1.57 -3.22 -5.82
N ASP A 43 -0.37 -3.51 -5.33
CA ASP A 43 0.09 -4.88 -5.12
C ASP A 43 -0.88 -5.67 -4.22
N ARG A 44 -1.41 -5.01 -3.18
CA ARG A 44 -2.30 -5.61 -2.18
C ARG A 44 -3.74 -5.79 -2.66
N PHE A 45 -4.28 -4.84 -3.41
CA PHE A 45 -5.70 -4.78 -3.75
C PHE A 45 -6.02 -4.90 -5.25
N GLY A 46 -5.01 -4.83 -6.12
CA GLY A 46 -5.03 -5.30 -7.51
C GLY A 46 -5.94 -4.55 -8.49
N TRP A 47 -6.12 -3.24 -8.33
CA TRP A 47 -7.10 -2.48 -9.11
C TRP A 47 -6.76 -2.33 -10.59
N LEU A 48 -5.47 -2.40 -11.00
CA LEU A 48 -5.11 -2.28 -12.41
C LEU A 48 -5.65 -3.46 -13.21
N SER A 49 -5.54 -4.66 -12.65
CA SER A 49 -6.01 -5.91 -13.25
C SER A 49 -7.51 -6.19 -13.07
N ALA A 50 -8.20 -5.38 -12.27
CA ALA A 50 -9.61 -5.60 -11.96
C ALA A 50 -10.53 -5.28 -13.15
N GLU A 51 -11.53 -6.14 -13.39
CA GLU A 51 -12.56 -5.92 -14.39
C GLU A 51 -13.55 -4.82 -13.98
N HIS A 52 -13.90 -4.75 -12.69
CA HIS A 52 -14.88 -3.79 -12.18
C HIS A 52 -14.33 -2.37 -12.22
N GLN A 53 -15.04 -1.47 -12.90
CA GLN A 53 -14.81 -0.04 -12.90
C GLN A 53 -16.16 0.70 -13.00
N TYR A 54 -16.37 1.68 -12.13
CA TYR A 54 -17.60 2.49 -12.16
C TYR A 54 -17.33 3.91 -11.67
N VAL A 55 -17.65 4.93 -12.47
CA VAL A 55 -17.57 6.33 -12.03
C VAL A 55 -18.88 6.72 -11.36
N THR A 56 -18.85 6.88 -10.03
CA THR A 56 -20.02 7.28 -9.24
C THR A 56 -20.34 8.76 -9.41
N LEU A 57 -19.33 9.62 -9.28
CA LEU A 57 -19.52 11.06 -9.18
C LEU A 57 -18.47 11.81 -10.00
N LYS A 58 -18.93 12.86 -10.70
CA LYS A 58 -18.12 13.82 -11.45
C LYS A 58 -18.72 15.21 -11.30
N ASP A 59 -18.57 15.77 -10.11
CA ASP A 59 -19.18 17.05 -9.77
C ASP A 59 -18.31 18.22 -10.23
N ASN A 60 -18.81 18.98 -11.19
CA ASN A 60 -18.11 20.16 -11.72
C ASN A 60 -18.15 21.36 -10.78
N GLY A 61 -19.16 21.47 -9.90
CA GLY A 61 -19.26 22.55 -8.92
C GLY A 61 -18.22 22.34 -7.83
N ASP A 62 -18.37 21.22 -7.12
CA ASP A 62 -17.54 20.83 -6.00
C ASP A 62 -16.13 20.38 -6.41
N LYS A 63 -15.91 20.10 -7.70
CA LYS A 63 -14.64 19.55 -8.22
C LYS A 63 -14.29 18.20 -7.58
N VAL A 64 -15.32 17.39 -7.30
CA VAL A 64 -15.16 16.07 -6.69
C VAL A 64 -15.34 15.00 -7.76
N ILE A 65 -14.41 14.05 -7.81
CA ILE A 65 -14.49 12.86 -8.63
C ILE A 65 -14.46 11.66 -7.70
N ALA A 66 -15.42 10.74 -7.85
CA ALA A 66 -15.42 9.48 -7.12
C ALA A 66 -15.73 8.31 -8.03
N PHE A 67 -15.00 7.20 -7.84
CA PHE A 67 -15.16 6.00 -8.64
C PHE A 67 -14.75 4.74 -7.89
N GLU A 68 -15.29 3.62 -8.35
CA GLU A 68 -14.95 2.28 -7.92
C GLU A 68 -13.99 1.66 -8.94
N ARG A 69 -12.95 0.98 -8.47
CA ARG A 69 -12.07 0.14 -9.31
C ARG A 69 -11.66 -1.09 -8.52
N GLY A 70 -12.00 -2.27 -9.03
CA GLY A 70 -11.89 -3.51 -8.28
C GLY A 70 -12.69 -3.44 -6.98
N GLU A 71 -12.04 -3.65 -5.85
CA GLU A 71 -12.66 -3.60 -4.53
C GLU A 71 -12.39 -2.31 -3.75
N LEU A 72 -11.84 -1.29 -4.43
CA LEU A 72 -11.55 -0.01 -3.81
C LEU A 72 -12.47 1.08 -4.33
N PHE A 73 -12.67 2.07 -3.46
CA PHE A 73 -13.43 3.29 -3.72
C PHE A 73 -12.50 4.50 -3.61
N PHE A 74 -12.35 5.23 -4.71
CA PHE A 74 -11.48 6.38 -4.82
C PHE A 74 -12.30 7.66 -4.77
N VAL A 75 -11.87 8.62 -3.96
CA VAL A 75 -12.50 9.94 -3.85
C VAL A 75 -11.42 11.02 -3.94
N PHE A 76 -11.53 11.87 -4.95
CA PHE A 76 -10.64 13.00 -5.18
C PHE A 76 -11.42 14.30 -4.97
N ASN A 77 -10.88 15.18 -4.13
CA ASN A 77 -11.33 16.57 -4.04
C ASN A 77 -10.31 17.47 -4.74
N PHE A 78 -10.62 17.90 -5.96
CA PHE A 78 -9.79 18.84 -6.72
C PHE A 78 -10.11 20.30 -6.45
N HIS A 79 -11.05 20.62 -5.55
CA HIS A 79 -11.40 22.01 -5.29
C HIS A 79 -10.17 22.73 -4.74
N PRO A 80 -9.82 23.93 -5.25
CA PRO A 80 -8.59 24.60 -4.86
C PRO A 80 -8.61 25.12 -3.43
N CYS A 81 -9.80 25.32 -2.84
CA CYS A 81 -9.96 25.95 -1.52
C CYS A 81 -11.01 25.30 -0.61
N ASN A 82 -11.93 24.48 -1.12
CA ASN A 82 -13.11 24.06 -0.37
C ASN A 82 -12.87 22.67 0.18
N SER A 83 -13.19 22.52 1.46
CA SER A 83 -13.24 21.24 2.13
C SER A 83 -14.69 20.94 2.48
N TYR A 84 -15.07 19.68 2.42
CA TYR A 84 -16.47 19.27 2.59
C TYR A 84 -16.59 18.33 3.77
N SER A 85 -17.42 18.67 4.75
CA SER A 85 -17.78 17.77 5.85
C SER A 85 -19.04 16.98 5.51
N ASP A 86 -19.14 15.76 6.01
CA ASP A 86 -20.30 14.88 5.82
C ASP A 86 -20.72 14.68 4.35
N TYR A 87 -19.76 14.74 3.44
CA TYR A 87 -20.00 14.64 2.01
C TYR A 87 -20.40 13.20 1.66
N GLN A 88 -21.65 13.02 1.23
CA GLN A 88 -22.22 11.69 0.99
C GLN A 88 -22.04 11.27 -0.47
N ILE A 89 -21.39 10.12 -0.69
CA ILE A 89 -21.09 9.60 -2.03
C ILE A 89 -21.53 8.14 -2.15
N GLY A 90 -22.18 7.81 -3.27
CA GLY A 90 -22.67 6.47 -3.56
C GLY A 90 -21.57 5.42 -3.78
N LEU A 91 -21.81 4.19 -3.36
CA LEU A 91 -20.96 3.03 -3.68
C LEU A 91 -21.74 1.70 -3.70
N SER A 92 -21.13 0.66 -4.24
CA SER A 92 -21.77 -0.65 -4.43
C SER A 92 -22.00 -1.45 -3.15
N TRP A 93 -21.17 -1.25 -2.13
CA TRP A 93 -21.00 -2.20 -1.03
C TRP A 93 -21.83 -1.81 0.20
N ASN A 94 -22.54 -2.79 0.79
CA ASN A 94 -23.28 -2.63 2.04
C ASN A 94 -22.45 -3.04 3.26
N GLU A 95 -21.20 -2.59 3.34
CA GLU A 95 -20.25 -3.02 4.37
C GLU A 95 -19.42 -1.82 4.85
N PRO A 96 -18.87 -1.84 6.08
CA PRO A 96 -17.96 -0.80 6.53
C PRO A 96 -16.71 -0.69 5.63
N MET A 97 -16.34 0.54 5.31
CA MET A 97 -15.19 0.87 4.45
C MET A 97 -14.10 1.55 5.26
N LYS A 98 -12.83 1.25 5.02
CA LYS A 98 -11.69 1.78 5.77
C LYS A 98 -10.70 2.46 4.84
N CYS A 99 -10.12 3.58 5.28
CA CYS A 99 -9.10 4.30 4.51
C CYS A 99 -7.80 3.51 4.46
N VAL A 100 -7.26 3.31 3.25
CA VAL A 100 -5.98 2.63 2.99
C VAL A 100 -4.95 3.53 2.32
N LEU A 101 -5.38 4.66 1.76
CA LEU A 101 -4.50 5.69 1.22
C LEU A 101 -5.13 7.05 1.45
N ASP A 102 -4.41 7.93 2.13
CA ASP A 102 -4.77 9.33 2.36
C ASP A 102 -3.59 10.22 1.94
N SER A 103 -3.77 11.01 0.87
CA SER A 103 -2.68 11.89 0.42
C SER A 103 -2.38 13.05 1.38
N ASP A 104 -3.25 13.30 2.36
CA ASP A 104 -3.08 14.35 3.36
C ASP A 104 -2.26 13.91 4.57
N GLU A 105 -1.74 12.69 4.60
CA GLU A 105 -0.86 12.22 5.66
C GLU A 105 0.47 12.99 5.72
N GLY A 106 1.02 13.15 6.93
CA GLY A 106 2.27 13.87 7.15
C GLY A 106 3.48 13.22 6.47
N ARG A 107 3.48 11.90 6.28
CA ARG A 107 4.51 11.18 5.51
C ARG A 107 4.54 11.58 4.02
N PHE A 108 3.48 12.21 3.51
CA PHE A 108 3.39 12.75 2.15
C PHE A 108 3.44 14.28 2.13
N GLY A 109 3.81 14.91 3.26
CA GLY A 109 3.84 16.37 3.39
C GLY A 109 2.45 17.02 3.41
N GLY A 110 1.41 16.23 3.71
CA GLY A 110 0.05 16.71 3.93
C GLY A 110 -0.17 17.32 5.32
N HIS A 111 -1.43 17.63 5.63
CA HIS A 111 -1.81 18.36 6.83
C HIS A 111 -2.41 17.51 7.96
N CYS A 112 -2.46 16.18 7.80
CA CYS A 112 -2.96 15.21 8.78
C CYS A 112 -4.41 15.48 9.25
N ARG A 113 -5.32 15.86 8.34
CA ARG A 113 -6.67 16.32 8.72
C ARG A 113 -7.72 15.20 8.85
N LEU A 114 -7.33 13.94 8.68
CA LEU A 114 -8.26 12.79 8.56
C LEU A 114 -8.17 11.78 9.71
N GLU A 115 -8.02 12.26 10.95
CA GLU A 115 -7.90 11.40 12.15
C GLU A 115 -9.02 10.34 12.24
N TYR A 116 -10.28 10.71 11.97
CA TYR A 116 -11.39 9.76 12.01
C TYR A 116 -11.25 8.62 11.00
N GLY A 117 -10.84 8.90 9.75
CA GLY A 117 -10.70 7.90 8.70
C GLY A 117 -9.57 6.90 8.97
N HIS A 118 -8.53 7.35 9.68
CA HIS A 118 -7.45 6.50 10.18
C HIS A 118 -7.90 5.65 11.37
N ALA A 119 -8.71 6.19 12.28
CA ALA A 119 -9.15 5.49 13.48
C ALA A 119 -10.35 4.55 13.27
N ASN A 120 -11.30 4.90 12.40
CA ASN A 120 -12.60 4.22 12.27
C ASN A 120 -12.87 3.73 10.84
N ALA A 121 -13.79 2.77 10.70
CA ALA A 121 -14.39 2.43 9.41
C ALA A 121 -15.65 3.27 9.19
N PHE A 122 -15.89 3.69 7.95
CA PHE A 122 -17.08 4.40 7.51
C PHE A 122 -18.25 3.42 7.38
N PRO A 123 -19.36 3.59 8.12
CA PRO A 123 -20.51 2.71 8.01
C PRO A 123 -21.28 2.94 6.69
N PRO A 124 -21.90 1.89 6.12
CA PRO A 124 -22.73 2.04 4.92
C PRO A 124 -24.04 2.78 5.23
N LEU A 125 -24.49 3.58 4.29
CA LEU A 125 -25.74 4.36 4.32
C LEU A 125 -26.63 3.99 3.12
N HIS A 126 -27.82 4.60 3.07
CA HIS A 126 -28.75 4.45 1.95
C HIS A 126 -28.14 4.96 0.63
N GLY A 127 -28.55 4.38 -0.50
CA GLY A 127 -28.02 4.70 -1.82
C GLY A 127 -28.22 6.15 -2.26
N VAL A 128 -27.19 6.71 -2.90
CA VAL A 128 -27.22 7.98 -3.65
C VAL A 128 -26.41 7.82 -4.95
N ASN A 129 -26.43 8.81 -5.84
CA ASN A 129 -25.67 8.81 -7.10
C ASN A 129 -25.85 7.54 -7.97
N ASN A 130 -27.09 6.99 -8.02
CA ASN A 130 -27.40 5.73 -8.70
C ASN A 130 -26.60 4.50 -8.21
N ARG A 131 -26.17 4.52 -6.95
CA ARG A 131 -25.57 3.38 -6.26
C ARG A 131 -26.50 2.90 -5.14
N PRO A 132 -26.47 1.60 -4.80
CA PRO A 132 -27.37 1.02 -3.79
C PRO A 132 -27.04 1.48 -2.36
N HIS A 133 -25.80 1.85 -2.07
CA HIS A 133 -25.32 2.30 -0.76
C HIS A 133 -24.51 3.58 -0.90
N SER A 134 -24.09 4.16 0.23
CA SER A 134 -23.19 5.32 0.25
C SER A 134 -22.36 5.40 1.52
N VAL A 135 -21.39 6.31 1.53
CA VAL A 135 -20.58 6.68 2.70
C VAL A 135 -20.55 8.19 2.87
N LYS A 136 -20.38 8.66 4.10
CA LYS A 136 -20.13 10.07 4.42
C LYS A 136 -18.69 10.26 4.83
N MET A 137 -18.04 11.24 4.23
CA MET A 137 -16.61 11.51 4.42
C MET A 137 -16.35 12.98 4.66
N TYR A 138 -15.28 13.28 5.38
CA TYR A 138 -14.66 14.59 5.33
C TYR A 138 -13.68 14.61 4.15
N LEU A 139 -13.80 15.60 3.26
CA LEU A 139 -12.98 15.73 2.04
C LEU A 139 -12.21 17.05 2.11
N PRO A 140 -10.97 17.06 2.62
CA PRO A 140 -10.13 18.26 2.56
C PRO A 140 -9.85 18.70 1.11
N SER A 141 -9.65 20.00 0.92
CA SER A 141 -9.25 20.55 -0.39
C SER A 141 -7.93 19.94 -0.89
N ARG A 142 -7.90 19.57 -2.19
CA ARG A 142 -6.74 19.02 -2.92
C ARG A 142 -6.21 17.70 -2.36
N THR A 143 -7.09 16.77 -2.01
CA THR A 143 -6.71 15.47 -1.47
C THR A 143 -7.35 14.31 -2.23
N VAL A 144 -6.77 13.13 -2.05
CA VAL A 144 -7.36 11.85 -2.41
C VAL A 144 -7.45 10.96 -1.17
N GLN A 145 -8.58 10.27 -1.05
CA GLN A 145 -8.80 9.17 -0.12
C GLN A 145 -9.18 7.92 -0.91
N VAL A 146 -8.60 6.78 -0.54
CA VAL A 146 -8.93 5.47 -1.10
C VAL A 146 -9.42 4.57 0.02
N LEU A 147 -10.62 4.04 -0.15
CA LEU A 147 -11.25 3.14 0.81
C LEU A 147 -11.28 1.71 0.28
N VAL A 148 -11.23 0.75 1.19
CA VAL A 148 -11.48 -0.67 0.94
C VAL A 148 -12.47 -1.22 1.96
N LYS A 149 -13.13 -2.34 1.68
CA LYS A 149 -13.94 -3.04 2.68
C LYS A 149 -13.09 -3.41 3.90
N ASP A 150 -13.54 -3.03 5.09
CA ASP A 150 -12.79 -3.18 6.35
C ASP A 150 -12.37 -4.62 6.63
N ARG A 151 -13.19 -5.60 6.21
CA ARG A 151 -12.88 -7.03 6.31
C ARG A 151 -11.57 -7.46 5.62
N PHE A 152 -11.08 -6.70 4.65
CA PHE A 152 -9.80 -7.00 3.97
C PHE A 152 -8.57 -6.56 4.77
N LEU A 153 -8.79 -5.83 5.87
CA LEU A 153 -7.78 -5.38 6.81
C LEU A 153 -7.81 -6.20 8.11
N GLN A 154 -8.35 -7.42 8.05
CA GLN A 154 -8.42 -8.34 9.17
C GLN A 154 -7.36 -9.43 9.04
N GLY A 155 -6.98 -10.07 10.16
CA GLY A 155 -6.06 -11.22 10.17
C GLY A 155 -4.57 -10.88 10.26
N GLY A 156 -4.23 -9.61 10.47
CA GLY A 156 -2.87 -9.15 10.74
C GLY A 156 -1.90 -9.31 9.56
N VAL A 157 -0.61 -9.25 9.85
CA VAL A 157 0.47 -9.40 8.85
C VAL A 157 1.12 -10.77 8.97
N LYS A 158 1.13 -11.53 7.88
CA LYS A 158 1.81 -12.82 7.79
C LYS A 158 2.98 -12.72 6.82
N VAL A 159 4.18 -13.04 7.27
CA VAL A 159 5.41 -13.00 6.48
C VAL A 159 5.95 -14.42 6.33
N LEU A 160 6.22 -14.82 5.09
CA LEU A 160 6.80 -16.11 4.77
C LEU A 160 8.18 -15.93 4.11
N LEU A 161 9.18 -16.63 4.62
CA LEU A 161 10.44 -16.80 3.93
C LEU A 161 10.28 -17.88 2.86
N THR A 162 10.43 -17.51 1.60
CA THR A 162 10.29 -18.48 0.49
C THR A 162 11.43 -19.49 0.51
N LYS A 163 11.15 -20.72 0.05
CA LYS A 163 12.17 -21.78 -0.04
C LYS A 163 13.34 -21.37 -0.94
N GLU A 164 13.03 -20.64 -2.01
CA GLU A 164 14.04 -20.12 -2.93
C GLU A 164 14.96 -19.11 -2.25
N TYR A 165 14.40 -18.19 -1.44
CA TYR A 165 15.17 -17.22 -0.68
C TYR A 165 16.08 -17.89 0.36
N LEU A 166 15.54 -18.85 1.11
CA LEU A 166 16.31 -19.60 2.11
C LEU A 166 17.45 -20.41 1.47
N ALA A 167 17.17 -21.08 0.34
CA ALA A 167 18.16 -21.89 -0.38
C ALA A 167 19.30 -21.03 -0.96
N ASP A 168 19.00 -19.86 -1.54
CA ASP A 168 20.01 -18.92 -2.05
C ASP A 168 20.99 -18.47 -0.95
N LYS A 169 20.48 -18.29 0.27
CA LYS A 169 21.27 -17.87 1.42
C LYS A 169 21.89 -19.02 2.22
N GLY A 170 21.55 -20.28 1.91
CA GLY A 170 21.96 -21.43 2.71
C GLY A 170 21.43 -21.39 4.14
N LEU A 171 20.20 -20.87 4.34
CA LEU A 171 19.59 -20.66 5.65
C LEU A 171 18.45 -21.64 5.93
N GLU A 172 18.26 -21.96 7.20
CA GLU A 172 17.04 -22.61 7.70
C GLU A 172 16.15 -21.55 8.36
N ALA A 173 14.84 -21.62 8.11
CA ALA A 173 13.88 -20.61 8.57
C ALA A 173 13.97 -20.32 10.07
N GLU A 174 14.04 -21.37 10.91
CA GLU A 174 14.06 -21.24 12.37
C GLU A 174 15.33 -20.59 12.94
N HIS A 175 16.35 -20.40 12.11
CA HIS A 175 17.58 -19.70 12.44
C HIS A 175 17.58 -18.24 11.99
N VAL A 176 16.56 -17.80 11.25
CA VAL A 176 16.36 -16.40 10.88
C VAL A 176 15.64 -15.66 11.99
N SER A 177 16.20 -14.53 12.40
CA SER A 177 15.62 -13.62 13.37
C SER A 177 14.81 -12.52 12.69
N PHE A 178 13.68 -12.19 13.28
CA PHE A 178 12.74 -11.14 12.88
C PHE A 178 12.69 -10.09 13.97
N THR A 179 13.10 -8.86 13.65
CA THR A 179 13.09 -7.75 14.60
C THR A 179 12.15 -6.66 14.11
N ARG A 180 11.04 -6.46 14.81
CA ARG A 180 10.03 -5.45 14.45
C ARG A 180 10.42 -4.07 14.98
N GLN A 181 10.21 -3.05 14.14
CA GLN A 181 10.27 -1.66 14.53
C GLN A 181 8.86 -1.18 14.90
N VAL A 182 8.73 -0.53 16.04
CA VAL A 182 7.47 0.08 16.52
C VAL A 182 7.70 1.50 16.97
N TRP A 183 6.63 2.30 17.02
CA TRP A 183 6.64 3.60 17.68
C TRP A 183 6.20 3.45 19.13
N GLN A 184 7.05 3.86 20.07
CA GLN A 184 6.76 3.93 21.51
C GLN A 184 7.23 5.28 22.04
N ASP A 185 6.37 6.00 22.75
CA ASP A 185 6.67 7.31 23.35
C ASP A 185 7.30 8.32 22.37
N GLY A 186 6.81 8.35 21.13
CA GLY A 186 7.30 9.24 20.08
C GLY A 186 8.67 8.90 19.52
N LYS A 187 9.20 7.71 19.81
CA LYS A 187 10.47 7.20 19.26
C LYS A 187 10.27 5.86 18.58
N GLN A 188 11.10 5.61 17.56
CA GLN A 188 11.18 4.30 16.94
C GLN A 188 12.05 3.38 17.81
N VAL A 189 11.51 2.22 18.16
CA VAL A 189 12.17 1.21 19.01
C VAL A 189 12.13 -0.14 18.29
N MET A 190 13.25 -0.87 18.33
CA MET A 190 13.31 -2.24 17.87
C MET A 190 12.91 -3.17 19.01
N LEU A 191 11.88 -3.99 18.80
CA LEU A 191 11.47 -5.01 19.75
C LEU A 191 12.51 -6.14 19.82
N PRO A 192 12.54 -6.95 20.89
CA PRO A 192 13.40 -8.13 20.94
C PRO A 192 13.18 -9.05 19.73
N PRO A 193 14.25 -9.66 19.18
CA PRO A 193 14.15 -10.53 18.02
C PRO A 193 13.30 -11.77 18.31
N GLN A 194 12.47 -12.13 17.35
CA GLN A 194 11.69 -13.37 17.35
C GLN A 194 12.21 -14.29 16.25
N ARG A 195 12.02 -15.60 16.38
CA ARG A 195 12.42 -16.56 15.35
C ARG A 195 11.23 -16.97 14.50
N PHE A 196 11.47 -17.21 13.21
CA PHE A 196 10.45 -17.81 12.35
C PHE A 196 10.13 -19.24 12.80
N ALA A 197 8.91 -19.68 12.52
CA ALA A 197 8.57 -21.09 12.63
C ALA A 197 9.33 -21.92 11.58
N LYS A 198 9.40 -23.23 11.78
CA LYS A 198 10.11 -24.17 10.88
C LYS A 198 9.60 -24.14 9.44
N ASP A 199 8.34 -23.79 9.25
CA ASP A 199 7.71 -23.64 7.93
C ASP A 199 8.04 -22.32 7.23
N GLY A 200 8.86 -21.45 7.85
CA GLY A 200 9.21 -20.14 7.31
C GLY A 200 8.19 -19.06 7.60
N CYS A 201 7.17 -19.31 8.43
CA CYS A 201 6.10 -18.37 8.71
C CYS A 201 6.33 -17.55 9.99
N MET A 202 6.02 -16.26 9.91
CA MET A 202 5.87 -15.34 11.04
C MET A 202 4.50 -14.67 10.92
N HIS A 203 3.67 -14.78 11.96
CA HIS A 203 2.33 -14.20 11.97
C HIS A 203 2.19 -13.18 13.08
N LEU A 204 1.97 -11.92 12.68
CA LEU A 204 1.71 -10.78 13.53
C LEU A 204 0.21 -10.52 13.56
N GLU A 205 -0.53 -11.30 14.34
CA GLU A 205 -2.01 -11.31 14.34
C GLU A 205 -2.65 -9.95 14.66
N ALA A 206 -2.02 -9.18 15.55
CA ALA A 206 -2.55 -7.90 16.05
C ALA A 206 -2.09 -6.68 15.25
N ASP A 207 -1.20 -6.86 14.28
CA ASP A 207 -0.53 -5.76 13.60
C ASP A 207 -1.22 -5.43 12.27
N SER A 208 -1.61 -4.16 12.08
CA SER A 208 -2.19 -3.69 10.82
C SER A 208 -1.14 -3.35 9.75
N GLU A 209 0.11 -3.21 10.18
CA GLU A 209 1.29 -2.94 9.36
C GLU A 209 2.53 -3.49 10.06
N ALA A 210 3.63 -3.70 9.36
CA ALA A 210 4.88 -4.14 9.96
C ALA A 210 6.08 -3.54 9.23
N THR A 211 6.97 -2.90 9.99
CA THR A 211 8.33 -2.57 9.54
C THR A 211 9.31 -3.43 10.33
N PHE A 212 10.21 -4.14 9.64
CA PHE A 212 11.08 -5.11 10.29
C PHE A 212 12.41 -5.31 9.55
N LYS A 213 13.42 -5.80 10.27
CA LYS A 213 14.66 -6.33 9.69
C LYS A 213 14.77 -7.83 9.92
N LEU A 214 15.59 -8.46 9.10
CA LEU A 214 15.94 -9.87 9.20
C LEU A 214 17.43 -10.01 9.50
N GLU A 215 17.78 -10.97 10.33
CA GLU A 215 19.17 -11.32 10.67
C GLU A 215 19.32 -12.84 10.60
N GLY A 216 20.47 -13.32 10.15
CA GLY A 216 20.77 -14.75 10.11
C GLY A 216 21.22 -15.32 11.45
N PRO A 217 21.67 -16.59 11.49
CA PRO A 217 22.01 -17.31 12.72
C PRO A 217 23.07 -16.61 13.57
N ASP A 218 24.02 -15.94 12.94
CA ASP A 218 25.17 -15.29 13.60
C ASP A 218 24.94 -13.78 13.83
N GLY A 219 23.71 -13.31 13.56
CA GLY A 219 23.34 -11.90 13.67
C GLY A 219 23.76 -11.04 12.47
N GLU A 220 24.18 -11.66 11.37
CA GLU A 220 24.49 -10.97 10.13
C GLU A 220 23.21 -10.41 9.48
N PRO A 221 23.23 -9.18 8.95
CA PRO A 221 22.03 -8.54 8.41
C PRO A 221 21.61 -9.19 7.09
N LEU A 222 20.30 -9.39 6.94
CA LEU A 222 19.65 -9.85 5.72
C LEU A 222 18.74 -8.72 5.18
N PRO A 223 19.31 -7.69 4.53
CA PRO A 223 18.59 -6.45 4.22
C PRO A 223 17.58 -6.63 3.08
N CYS A 224 16.52 -5.82 3.14
CA CYS A 224 15.59 -5.64 2.03
C CYS A 224 16.29 -4.92 0.87
N GLY A 225 16.45 -5.57 -0.28
CA GLY A 225 17.08 -4.99 -1.46
C GLY A 225 16.27 -3.88 -2.14
N ALA A 226 14.99 -3.75 -1.80
CA ALA A 226 14.10 -2.70 -2.30
C ALA A 226 14.09 -1.44 -1.41
N SER A 227 14.79 -1.43 -0.28
CA SER A 227 14.80 -0.29 0.64
C SER A 227 16.20 0.14 1.03
N LYS A 228 16.43 1.45 1.05
CA LYS A 228 17.74 2.04 1.37
C LYS A 228 18.19 1.74 2.80
N ASP A 229 17.26 1.69 3.75
CA ASP A 229 17.57 1.36 5.14
C ASP A 229 17.58 -0.15 5.43
N GLY A 230 17.37 -0.96 4.39
CA GLY A 230 17.35 -2.43 4.49
C GLY A 230 16.13 -2.98 5.22
N LEU A 231 15.13 -2.16 5.58
CA LEU A 231 13.93 -2.61 6.27
C LEU A 231 12.87 -3.11 5.29
N PHE A 232 12.19 -4.19 5.67
CA PHE A 232 10.99 -4.69 5.01
C PHE A 232 9.78 -3.96 5.57
N ARG A 233 8.80 -3.66 4.70
CA ARG A 233 7.58 -2.91 5.06
C ARG A 233 6.34 -3.58 4.47
N ALA A 234 5.47 -4.05 5.35
CA ALA A 234 4.10 -4.43 5.02
C ALA A 234 3.16 -3.31 5.48
N TYR A 235 2.55 -2.59 4.55
CA TYR A 235 1.70 -1.44 4.87
C TYR A 235 0.25 -1.79 5.22
N PHE A 236 -0.15 -3.04 4.96
CA PHE A 236 -1.51 -3.51 5.17
C PHE A 236 -1.53 -4.94 5.73
N PRO A 237 -2.61 -5.36 6.39
CA PRO A 237 -2.83 -6.76 6.75
C PRO A 237 -2.85 -7.64 5.51
N GLY A 238 -2.30 -8.85 5.61
CA GLY A 238 -2.23 -9.79 4.48
C GLY A 238 -1.03 -10.72 4.56
N GLU A 239 -0.91 -11.56 3.54
CA GLU A 239 0.21 -12.48 3.39
C GLU A 239 1.29 -11.89 2.48
N TYR A 240 2.53 -11.97 2.93
CA TYR A 240 3.70 -11.45 2.24
C TYR A 240 4.80 -12.50 2.19
N ASN A 241 5.56 -12.49 1.10
CA ASN A 241 6.67 -13.38 0.87
C ASN A 241 7.97 -12.56 0.79
N VAL A 242 8.99 -12.95 1.56
CA VAL A 242 10.37 -12.53 1.32
C VAL A 242 10.96 -13.46 0.26
N ALA A 243 11.29 -12.89 -0.89
CA ALA A 243 11.64 -13.65 -2.09
C ALA A 243 12.85 -13.09 -2.84
N GLY A 244 13.38 -13.90 -3.75
CA GLY A 244 14.47 -13.53 -4.66
C GLY A 244 15.70 -13.03 -3.92
N THR A 245 16.19 -11.84 -4.28
CA THR A 245 17.37 -11.21 -3.66
C THR A 245 17.06 -10.49 -2.35
N GLY A 246 15.89 -10.72 -1.75
CA GLY A 246 15.46 -10.09 -0.50
C GLY A 246 14.51 -8.91 -0.70
N TYR A 247 13.40 -9.12 -1.39
CA TYR A 247 12.30 -8.13 -1.46
C TYR A 247 11.01 -8.73 -0.91
N LEU A 248 10.13 -7.87 -0.40
CA LEU A 248 8.80 -8.26 0.04
C LEU A 248 7.83 -8.19 -1.13
N ARG A 249 7.03 -9.24 -1.34
CA ARG A 249 5.93 -9.25 -2.31
C ARG A 249 4.66 -9.76 -1.68
N VAL A 250 3.50 -9.32 -2.16
CA VAL A 250 2.21 -9.87 -1.73
C VAL A 250 2.11 -11.34 -2.13
N GLY A 251 1.75 -12.19 -1.19
CA GLY A 251 1.62 -13.63 -1.37
C GLY A 251 0.37 -14.01 -2.18
N PRO A 252 0.26 -15.29 -2.65
CA PRO A 252 -0.87 -15.75 -3.46
C PRO A 252 -2.25 -15.58 -2.78
N GLY A 253 -2.33 -15.70 -1.45
CA GLY A 253 -3.54 -15.44 -0.65
C GLY A 253 -3.70 -13.97 -0.23
N GLY A 254 -2.73 -13.11 -0.55
CA GLY A 254 -2.67 -11.73 -0.10
C GLY A 254 -3.39 -10.72 -0.98
N LYS A 255 -3.88 -11.08 -2.18
CA LYS A 255 -4.66 -10.15 -3.02
C LYS A 255 -6.13 -10.15 -2.62
N ALA A 256 -6.65 -8.99 -2.22
CA ALA A 256 -8.08 -8.83 -1.95
C ALA A 256 -8.90 -9.07 -3.23
N GLY A 257 -9.97 -9.87 -3.13
CA GLY A 257 -10.83 -10.14 -4.28
C GLY A 257 -10.25 -11.12 -5.31
N ALA A 258 -9.19 -11.87 -4.98
CA ALA A 258 -8.77 -13.00 -5.80
C ALA A 258 -9.95 -13.98 -5.96
N VAL A 259 -10.59 -13.94 -7.12
CA VAL A 259 -11.54 -14.98 -7.53
C VAL A 259 -10.75 -16.29 -7.55
N PRO A 260 -11.15 -17.35 -6.80
CA PRO A 260 -10.48 -18.63 -6.90
C PRO A 260 -10.45 -19.02 -8.38
N GLY A 261 -9.23 -19.24 -8.89
CA GLY A 261 -8.92 -19.23 -10.32
C GLY A 261 -10.01 -19.89 -11.15
N ARG A 262 -10.62 -19.10 -12.05
CA ARG A 262 -11.42 -19.65 -13.12
C ARG A 262 -10.45 -20.48 -13.96
N ALA A 263 -10.47 -21.79 -13.78
CA ALA A 263 -9.73 -22.71 -14.61
C ALA A 263 -10.03 -22.36 -16.06
N ILE A 264 -9.03 -21.88 -16.79
CA ILE A 264 -9.11 -21.70 -18.23
C ILE A 264 -9.26 -23.12 -18.78
N LYS A 265 -10.51 -23.55 -19.00
CA LYS A 265 -10.77 -24.70 -19.87
C LYS A 265 -10.27 -24.28 -21.24
N ALA A 266 -9.11 -24.81 -21.62
CA ALA A 266 -8.65 -24.79 -23.00
C ALA A 266 -9.79 -25.37 -23.85
N ALA A 267 -10.43 -24.51 -24.64
CA ALA A 267 -11.31 -24.97 -25.70
C ALA A 267 -10.41 -25.68 -26.71
N ALA A 268 -10.42 -27.00 -26.69
CA ALA A 268 -9.89 -27.81 -27.76
C ALA A 268 -10.64 -27.41 -29.03
N ALA A 269 -9.94 -26.80 -29.98
CA ALA A 269 -10.42 -26.64 -31.34
C ALA A 269 -10.61 -28.05 -31.91
N ALA A 270 -11.86 -28.43 -32.15
CA ALA A 270 -12.19 -29.58 -32.97
C ALA A 270 -11.95 -29.21 -34.44
N ALA A 271 -11.20 -30.08 -35.12
CA ALA A 271 -10.99 -30.10 -36.56
C ALA A 271 -12.29 -30.42 -37.32
#